data_AF-A0A239CMD7-F1
#
_entry.id   AF-A0A239CMD7-F1
#
_cell.length_a   1.000
_cell.length_b   1.000
_cell.length_c   1.000
_cell.angle_alpha   90.00
_cell.angle_beta   90.00
_cell.angle_gamma   90.00
#
_symmetry.space_group_name_H-M   'P 1'
#
loop_
_entity.id
_entity.type
_entity.pdbx_description
1 polymer ?
#
loop_
_entity_poly.entity_id
_entity_poly.type
_entity_poly.pdbx_seq_one_letter_code
_entity_poly.pdbx_strand_id
1 'polypeptide(L)'
;MGNVLLIGFSEDLKFDSKLYPFSIYMYREDSDRNGRENLSEMRRAVEVPDYVVVNLCKETLPLDEAILIYLLYTNNTPIYGVGNHVDSIMLCELLCRSFTFLHEALDHIKNIF
;
A
#
# COMPACT_ATOMS: atom_id res chain seq x y z
N MET A 1 9.81 2.32 -15.23
CA MET A 1 9.83 2.93 -13.88
C MET A 1 8.84 2.14 -13.07
N GLY A 2 9.24 1.68 -11.88
CA GLY A 2 8.34 0.92 -11.01
C GLY A 2 7.27 1.81 -10.38
N ASN A 3 6.21 1.20 -9.89
CA ASN A 3 5.10 1.84 -9.20
C ASN A 3 4.93 1.23 -7.80
N VAL A 4 4.97 2.06 -6.77
CA VAL A 4 4.73 1.67 -5.37
C VAL A 4 3.43 2.30 -4.90
N LEU A 5 2.49 1.49 -4.44
CA LEU A 5 1.24 1.95 -3.83
C LEU A 5 1.34 1.92 -2.30
N LEU A 6 1.08 3.05 -1.67
CA LEU A 6 0.97 3.20 -0.23
C LEU A 6 -0.50 3.10 0.19
N ILE A 7 -0.81 2.22 1.14
CA ILE A 7 -2.15 2.04 1.70
C ILE A 7 -2.11 2.37 3.19
N GLY A 8 -3.06 3.19 3.64
CA GLY A 8 -3.17 3.57 5.04
C GLY A 8 -2.19 4.63 5.53
N PHE A 9 -1.51 5.34 4.63
CA PHE A 9 -0.59 6.43 4.95
C PHE A 9 -1.26 7.80 4.81
N SER A 10 -0.81 8.81 5.56
CA SER A 10 -1.29 10.19 5.45
C SER A 10 -0.65 10.92 4.27
N GLU A 11 -1.43 11.75 3.57
CA GLU A 11 -1.00 12.53 2.41
C GLU A 11 0.06 13.59 2.71
N ASP A 12 0.19 13.97 3.98
CA ASP A 12 1.21 14.91 4.43
C ASP A 12 2.63 14.33 4.34
N LEU A 13 2.76 13.03 4.04
CA LEU A 13 4.04 12.39 3.77
C LEU A 13 4.67 12.96 2.50
N LYS A 14 5.72 13.75 2.71
CA LYS A 14 6.54 14.29 1.63
C LYS A 14 7.62 13.28 1.28
N PHE A 15 7.63 12.86 0.02
CA PHE A 15 8.68 12.04 -0.57
C PHE A 15 9.55 12.90 -1.48
N ASP A 16 10.87 12.80 -1.34
CA ASP A 16 11.77 13.33 -2.35
C ASP A 16 11.81 12.35 -3.52
N SER A 17 11.14 12.71 -4.61
CA SER A 17 11.05 11.89 -5.83
C SER A 17 12.40 11.63 -6.48
N LYS A 18 13.47 12.33 -6.09
CA LYS A 18 14.84 12.08 -6.55
C LYS A 18 15.52 10.91 -5.84
N LEU A 19 15.02 10.49 -4.68
CA LEU A 19 15.64 9.42 -3.88
C LEU A 19 15.29 8.02 -4.38
N TYR A 20 14.19 7.88 -5.11
CA TYR A 20 13.62 6.60 -5.51
C TYR A 20 13.42 6.50 -7.03
N PRO A 21 13.82 5.39 -7.67
CA PRO A 21 13.69 5.19 -9.13
C PRO A 21 12.26 4.79 -9.57
N PHE A 22 11.27 4.97 -8.70
CA PHE A 22 9.89 4.53 -8.89
C PHE A 22 8.89 5.62 -8.49
N SER A 23 7.70 5.54 -9.07
CA SER A 23 6.56 6.40 -8.73
C SER A 23 5.90 5.91 -7.45
N ILE A 24 5.55 6.83 -6.55
CA ILE A 24 4.84 6.52 -5.31
C ILE A 24 3.41 7.06 -5.44
N TYR A 25 2.43 6.19 -5.21
CA TYR A 25 1.00 6.48 -5.21
C TYR A 25 0.43 6.25 -3.82
N MET A 26 -0.61 6.99 -3.45
CA MET A 26 -1.32 6.78 -2.19
C MET A 26 -2.77 6.42 -2.51
N TYR A 27 -3.26 5.32 -1.93
CA TYR A 27 -4.68 5.00 -2.02
C TYR A 27 -5.47 5.97 -1.15
N ARG A 28 -6.52 6.57 -1.72
CA ARG A 28 -7.44 7.48 -1.03
C ARG A 28 -8.76 6.77 -0.80
N GLU A 29 -9.22 6.79 0.44
CA GLU A 29 -10.63 6.54 0.75
C GLU A 29 -11.37 7.86 0.60
N ASP A 30 -12.11 8.03 -0.50
CA ASP A 30 -12.92 9.22 -0.73
C ASP A 30 -14.36 8.92 -0.27
N SER A 31 -14.71 9.37 0.93
CA SER A 31 -16.02 9.11 1.54
C SER A 31 -17.20 9.76 0.80
N ASP A 32 -16.94 10.72 -0.09
CA ASP A 32 -17.96 11.47 -0.84
C ASP A 32 -18.27 10.89 -2.23
N ARG A 33 -17.60 9.82 -2.65
CA ARG A 33 -17.79 9.23 -3.97
C ARG A 33 -18.91 8.21 -4.02
N ASN A 34 -19.60 8.16 -5.16
CA ASN A 34 -20.61 7.12 -5.36
C ASN A 34 -19.93 5.74 -5.56
N GLY A 35 -20.64 4.65 -5.25
CA GLY A 35 -20.06 3.30 -5.31
C GLY A 35 -19.47 2.86 -6.65
N ARG A 36 -19.82 3.50 -7.79
CA ARG A 36 -19.21 3.20 -9.10
C ARG A 36 -17.85 3.87 -9.30
N GLU A 37 -17.67 5.05 -8.72
CA GLU A 37 -16.40 5.78 -8.73
C GLU A 37 -15.37 5.05 -7.87
N ASN A 38 -15.77 4.57 -6.69
CA ASN A 38 -14.90 3.77 -5.81
C ASN A 38 -14.42 2.48 -6.48
N LEU A 39 -15.31 1.75 -7.15
CA LEU A 39 -14.93 0.53 -7.89
C LEU A 39 -13.95 0.81 -9.03
N SER A 40 -14.10 1.95 -9.69
CA SER A 40 -13.23 2.34 -10.81
C SER A 40 -11.83 2.73 -10.32
N GLU A 41 -11.74 3.39 -9.16
CA GLU A 41 -10.46 3.67 -8.50
C GLU A 41 -9.79 2.42 -7.96
N MET A 42 -10.53 1.53 -7.28
CA MET A 42 -9.99 0.25 -6.82
C MET A 42 -9.42 -0.56 -7.98
N ARG A 43 -10.12 -0.63 -9.13
CA ARG A 43 -9.59 -1.30 -10.33
C ARG A 43 -8.25 -0.72 -10.79
N ARG A 44 -8.14 0.61 -10.86
CA ARG A 44 -6.87 1.27 -11.21
C ARG A 44 -5.78 1.02 -10.17
N ALA A 45 -6.13 1.07 -8.89
CA ALA A 45 -5.20 0.83 -7.79
C ALA A 45 -4.67 -0.62 -7.78
N VAL A 46 -5.40 -1.57 -8.35
CA VAL A 46 -5.01 -2.99 -8.46
C VAL A 46 -4.13 -3.28 -9.68
N GLU A 47 -4.33 -2.58 -10.81
CA GLU A 47 -3.64 -2.87 -12.08
C GLU A 47 -2.27 -2.18 -12.21
N VAL A 48 -2.03 -1.11 -11.46
CA VAL A 48 -0.87 -0.22 -11.63
C VAL A 48 0.38 -0.58 -10.81
N PRO A 49 0.28 -1.03 -9.54
CA PRO A 49 1.47 -1.13 -8.69
C PRO A 49 2.28 -2.41 -8.92
N ASP A 50 3.60 -2.25 -8.96
CA ASP A 50 4.55 -3.36 -8.90
C ASP A 50 4.78 -3.81 -7.45
N TYR A 51 4.62 -2.89 -6.49
CA TYR A 51 4.79 -3.15 -5.06
C TYR A 51 3.77 -2.38 -4.24
N VAL A 52 3.40 -2.94 -3.09
CA VAL A 52 2.47 -2.33 -2.15
C VAL A 52 3.15 -2.18 -0.79
N VAL A 53 2.95 -1.04 -0.15
CA VAL A 53 3.35 -0.82 1.24
C VAL A 53 2.10 -0.46 2.05
N VAL A 54 1.85 -1.21 3.11
CA VAL A 54 0.69 -1.07 3.99
C VAL A 54 1.14 -0.51 5.33
N ASN A 55 0.47 0.52 5.80
CA ASN A 55 0.66 1.06 7.15
C ASN A 55 -0.05 0.17 8.18
N LEU A 56 0.75 -0.55 8.96
CA LEU A 56 0.30 -1.41 10.05
C LEU A 56 0.07 -0.63 11.35
N CYS A 57 0.50 0.62 11.45
CA CYS A 57 0.26 1.43 12.66
C CYS A 57 -1.21 1.88 12.84
N LYS A 58 -2.09 1.63 11.86
CA LYS A 58 -3.53 1.90 11.99
C LYS A 58 -4.17 0.82 12.88
N GLU A 59 -4.90 1.23 13.93
CA GLU A 59 -5.66 0.31 14.80
C GLU A 59 -6.69 -0.51 14.02
N THR A 60 -7.31 0.10 13.01
CA THR A 60 -8.26 -0.59 12.12
C THR A 60 -8.03 -0.18 10.69
N LEU A 61 -7.93 -1.18 9.81
CA LEU A 61 -7.91 -0.97 8.38
C LEU A 61 -9.36 -0.89 7.84
N PRO A 62 -9.77 0.18 7.16
CA PRO A 62 -11.08 0.27 6.52
C PRO A 62 -11.35 -0.93 5.60
N LEU A 63 -12.62 -1.31 5.48
CA LEU A 63 -13.03 -2.48 4.67
C LEU A 63 -12.55 -2.37 3.22
N ASP A 64 -12.60 -1.18 2.64
CA ASP A 64 -12.19 -0.94 1.26
C ASP A 64 -10.67 -1.13 1.08
N GLU A 65 -9.86 -0.63 2.04
CA GLU A 65 -8.42 -0.90 2.07
C GLU A 65 -8.14 -2.40 2.21
N ALA A 66 -8.94 -3.12 3.02
CA ALA A 66 -8.76 -4.56 3.24
C ALA A 66 -9.07 -5.37 1.97
N ILE A 67 -10.16 -5.03 1.28
CA ILE A 67 -10.53 -5.64 0.01
C ILE A 67 -9.45 -5.34 -1.04
N LEU A 68 -8.95 -4.10 -1.10
CA LEU A 68 -7.89 -3.72 -2.02
C LEU A 68 -6.61 -4.53 -1.80
N ILE A 69 -6.16 -4.66 -0.55
CA ILE A 69 -4.98 -5.48 -0.20
C ILE A 69 -5.18 -6.93 -0.64
N TYR A 70 -6.37 -7.50 -0.42
CA TYR A 70 -6.68 -8.86 -0.85
C TYR A 70 -6.63 -9.01 -2.37
N LEU A 71 -7.19 -8.05 -3.12
CA LEU A 71 -7.15 -8.06 -4.59
C LEU A 71 -5.71 -7.99 -5.11
N LEU A 72 -4.89 -7.12 -4.54
CA LEU A 72 -3.46 -6.98 -4.88
C LEU A 72 -2.69 -8.28 -4.60
N TYR A 73 -2.97 -8.92 -3.46
CA TYR A 73 -2.39 -10.22 -3.13
C TYR A 73 -2.78 -11.29 -4.16
N THR A 74 -4.06 -11.37 -4.54
CA THR A 74 -4.51 -12.35 -5.55
C THR A 74 -3.92 -12.10 -6.94
N ASN A 75 -3.48 -10.88 -7.22
CA ASN A 75 -2.75 -10.52 -8.44
C ASN A 75 -1.24 -10.77 -8.36
N ASN A 76 -0.76 -11.40 -7.28
CA ASN A 76 0.65 -11.64 -7.00
C ASN A 76 1.50 -10.36 -6.87
N THR A 77 0.89 -9.24 -6.51
CA THR A 77 1.65 -8.01 -6.20
C THR A 77 2.30 -8.17 -4.81
N PRO A 78 3.63 -8.04 -4.67
CA PRO A 78 4.29 -8.11 -3.37
C PRO A 78 3.81 -7.02 -2.40
N ILE A 79 3.51 -7.41 -1.17
CA ILE A 79 2.96 -6.54 -0.13
C ILE A 79 3.93 -6.45 1.05
N TYR A 80 4.35 -5.24 1.39
CA TYR A 80 5.22 -4.95 2.52
C TYR A 80 4.47 -4.21 3.62
N GLY A 81 4.74 -4.54 4.87
CA GLY A 81 4.15 -3.88 6.02
C GLY A 81 5.08 -2.87 6.65
N VAL A 82 4.55 -1.76 7.17
CA VAL A 82 5.30 -0.78 7.97
C VAL A 82 4.59 -0.55 9.28
N GLY A 83 5.27 -0.80 10.40
CA GLY A 83 4.73 -0.64 11.74
C GLY A 83 4.82 -1.91 12.57
N ASN A 84 4.58 -1.75 13.87
CA ASN A 84 4.80 -2.80 14.88
C ASN A 84 3.51 -3.44 15.41
N HIS A 85 2.36 -2.95 14.98
CA HIS A 85 1.06 -3.46 15.41
C HIS A 85 0.42 -4.20 14.25
N VAL A 86 0.06 -5.46 14.43
CA VAL A 86 -0.76 -6.16 13.44
C VAL A 86 -1.92 -6.80 14.17
N ASP A 87 -3.04 -6.10 14.19
CA ASP A 87 -4.26 -6.59 14.84
C ASP A 87 -5.02 -7.58 13.96
N SER A 88 -4.64 -7.71 12.68
CA SER A 88 -5.25 -8.62 11.71
C SER A 88 -4.32 -9.78 11.34
N ILE A 89 -4.65 -10.99 11.81
CA ILE A 89 -3.95 -12.24 11.41
C ILE A 89 -3.93 -12.39 9.89
N MET A 90 -5.02 -11.99 9.22
CA MET A 90 -5.09 -12.00 7.76
C MET A 90 -3.98 -11.13 7.15
N LEU A 91 -3.74 -9.91 7.65
CA LEU A 91 -2.67 -9.08 7.12
C LEU A 91 -1.30 -9.74 7.29
N CYS A 92 -1.01 -10.34 8.45
CA CYS A 92 0.25 -11.06 8.67
C CYS A 92 0.54 -12.13 7.60
N GLU A 93 -0.48 -12.86 7.14
CA GLU A 93 -0.31 -13.91 6.12
C GLU A 93 -0.10 -13.36 4.71
N LEU A 94 -0.56 -12.14 4.43
CA LEU A 94 -0.47 -11.52 3.10
C LEU A 94 0.85 -10.77 2.89
N LEU A 95 1.58 -10.45 3.97
CA LEU A 95 2.83 -9.69 3.89
C LEU A 95 4.01 -10.56 3.45
N CYS A 96 4.78 -10.07 2.49
CA CYS A 96 6.09 -10.62 2.16
C CYS A 96 7.11 -10.36 3.27
N ARG A 97 7.07 -9.15 3.85
CA ARG A 97 7.97 -8.71 4.92
C ARG A 97 7.40 -7.46 5.61
N SER A 98 7.71 -7.29 6.89
CA SER A 98 7.43 -6.07 7.66
C SER A 98 8.70 -5.29 7.99
N PHE A 99 8.53 -3.97 8.14
CA PHE A 99 9.56 -2.99 8.49
C PHE A 99 9.07 -2.11 9.63
N THR A 100 10.00 -1.53 10.38
CA THR A 100 9.63 -0.60 11.46
C THR A 100 9.25 0.76 10.87
N PHE A 101 10.00 1.19 9.85
CA PHE A 101 9.83 2.50 9.24
C PHE A 101 9.61 2.42 7.73
N LEU A 102 8.88 3.41 7.19
CA LEU A 102 8.56 3.48 5.77
C LEU A 102 9.82 3.56 4.88
N HIS A 103 10.84 4.32 5.30
CA HIS A 103 12.06 4.45 4.52
C HIS A 103 12.79 3.11 4.36
N GLU A 104 12.76 2.24 5.36
CA GLU A 104 13.36 0.90 5.27
C GLU A 104 12.66 0.03 4.22
N ALA A 105 11.33 0.11 4.15
CA ALA A 105 10.54 -0.58 3.15
C ALA A 105 10.86 -0.07 1.73
N LEU A 106 10.92 1.26 1.56
CA LEU A 106 11.24 1.87 0.27
C LEU A 106 12.68 1.58 -0.18
N ASP A 107 13.65 1.61 0.73
CA ASP A 107 15.03 1.22 0.44
C ASP A 107 15.15 -0.26 0.09
N HIS A 108 14.37 -1.12 0.74
CA HIS A 108 14.30 -2.53 0.36
C HIS A 108 13.79 -2.70 -1.08
N ILE A 109 12.67 -2.07 -1.43
CA ILE A 109 12.11 -2.11 -2.80
C ILE A 109 13.13 -1.57 -3.81
N LYS A 110 13.81 -0.46 -3.48
CA LYS A 110 14.86 0.13 -4.32
C LYS A 110 16.02 -0.82 -4.60
N ASN A 111 16.37 -1.68 -3.64
CA ASN A 111 17.46 -2.66 -3.82
C ASN A 111 17.01 -3.94 -4.55
N ILE A 112 15.70 -4.18 -4.65
CA ILE A 112 15.14 -5.29 -5.45
C ILE A 112 15.02 -4.88 -6.92
N PHE A 113 14.78 -3.60 -7.17
CA PHE A 113 14.69 -2.99 -8.50
C PHE A 113 16.02 -3.02 -9.24
#